data_AF-A0AB39ZAS7-F1
#
_entry.id   AF-A0AB39ZAS7-F1
#
_cell.length_a   1.000
_cell.length_b   1.000
_cell.length_c   1.000
_cell.angle_alpha   90.00
_cell.angle_beta   90.00
_cell.angle_gamma   90.00
#
_symmetry.space_group_name_H-M   'P 1'
#
loop_
_entity.id
_entity.type
_entity.pdbx_description
1 polymer ?
#
loop_
_entity_poly.entity_id
_entity_poly.type
_entity_poly.pdbx_seq_one_letter_code
_entity_poly.pdbx_strand_id
1 'polypeptide(L)'
;METPVTTSSLSHLSQKSLQSLGIGVLGKNETEIESYDWPLLFHSIRPGIRKKSDLLIALTHFLVTKEYRLRCTTKDTLKSGERQVAGGSSSELLPDHWNRDAHRYSLHYVDELGSQYVLLAKLSRRDLVISLQNSTSKRVSIACLQPENLVVSTSKSSVEKCIPRVEKIMSRLRFDLVDPAVRGIRKKDLLMRQSAASSKVTFDLVRSTHDLDTEEST
;
A
#
# COMPACT_ATOMS: atom_id res chain seq x y z
N MET A 1 -67.99 -11.86 -0.45
CA MET A 1 -66.85 -12.78 -0.65
C MET A 1 -65.62 -11.91 -0.78
N GLU A 2 -64.88 -11.79 0.32
CA GLU A 2 -63.64 -11.03 0.36
C GLU A 2 -62.48 -11.99 0.06
N THR A 3 -61.59 -11.59 -0.85
CA THR A 3 -60.27 -12.20 -1.02
C THR A 3 -59.23 -11.07 -1.13
N PRO A 4 -58.07 -11.21 -0.47
CA PRO A 4 -57.06 -10.17 -0.36
C PRO A 4 -56.02 -10.29 -1.49
N VAL A 5 -55.53 -9.16 -2.00
CA VAL A 5 -54.28 -9.14 -2.77
C VAL A 5 -53.40 -8.01 -2.25
N THR A 6 -52.34 -8.45 -1.59
CA THR A 6 -51.19 -7.70 -1.11
C THR A 6 -50.49 -7.00 -2.29
N THR A 7 -50.39 -5.68 -2.27
CA THR A 7 -49.48 -4.95 -3.16
C THR A 7 -48.40 -4.25 -2.34
N SER A 8 -47.18 -4.61 -2.72
CA SER A 8 -45.89 -4.35 -2.12
C SER A 8 -45.50 -2.87 -2.16
N SER A 9 -45.07 -2.39 -0.99
CA SER A 9 -44.06 -1.37 -0.70
C SER A 9 -43.54 -0.53 -1.89
N LEU A 10 -44.00 0.72 -1.96
CA LEU A 10 -43.42 1.80 -2.75
C LEU A 10 -42.10 2.28 -2.12
N SER A 11 -40.98 1.64 -2.45
CA SER A 11 -39.64 2.10 -2.05
C SER A 11 -38.64 2.19 -3.21
N HIS A 12 -39.09 2.15 -4.47
CA HIS A 12 -38.18 2.00 -5.63
C HIS A 12 -37.94 3.27 -6.48
N LEU A 13 -38.36 4.47 -6.07
CA LEU A 13 -38.15 5.67 -6.91
C LEU A 13 -37.65 6.87 -6.12
N SER A 14 -36.37 6.82 -5.71
CA SER A 14 -35.50 8.01 -5.72
C SER A 14 -34.03 7.61 -5.52
N GLN A 15 -33.42 6.99 -6.54
CA GLN A 15 -31.96 6.79 -6.57
C GLN A 15 -31.31 7.24 -7.89
N LYS A 16 -32.08 7.87 -8.80
CA LYS A 16 -31.57 8.33 -10.10
C LYS A 16 -31.44 9.85 -10.25
N SER A 17 -31.48 10.62 -9.15
CA SER A 17 -31.49 12.09 -9.23
C SER A 17 -30.35 12.82 -8.49
N LEU A 18 -29.31 12.14 -8.01
CA LEU A 18 -28.17 12.79 -7.32
C LEU A 18 -26.80 12.49 -7.95
N GLN A 19 -26.76 12.21 -9.26
CA GLN A 19 -25.50 12.18 -10.03
C GLN A 19 -25.20 13.50 -10.77
N SER A 20 -26.06 14.52 -10.70
CA SER A 20 -25.84 15.79 -11.42
C SER A 20 -25.38 16.97 -10.55
N LEU A 21 -25.17 16.78 -9.25
CA LEU A 21 -24.52 17.78 -8.39
C LEU A 21 -23.18 17.19 -7.97
N GLY A 22 -22.09 17.72 -8.53
CA GLY A 22 -20.70 17.29 -8.35
C GLY A 22 -20.21 17.34 -6.90
N ILE A 23 -20.78 16.50 -6.06
CA ILE A 23 -20.33 16.20 -4.70
C ILE A 23 -19.64 14.85 -4.81
N GLY A 24 -18.31 14.88 -4.83
CA GLY A 24 -17.49 13.68 -4.87
C GLY A 24 -17.86 12.77 -3.72
N VAL A 25 -18.52 11.65 -4.04
CA VAL A 25 -18.58 10.50 -3.15
C VAL A 25 -17.14 10.00 -3.03
N LEU A 26 -16.52 10.35 -1.92
CA LEU A 26 -15.25 9.80 -1.47
C LEU A 26 -15.48 8.29 -1.26
N GLY A 27 -15.30 7.53 -2.34
CA GLY A 27 -15.21 6.09 -2.31
C GLY A 27 -14.04 5.73 -1.40
N LYS A 28 -14.38 5.31 -0.18
CA LYS A 28 -13.51 4.51 0.67
C LYS A 28 -13.24 3.18 -0.05
N ASN A 29 -12.32 3.21 -1.00
CA ASN A 29 -11.54 2.04 -1.37
C ASN A 29 -10.11 2.30 -0.91
N GLU A 30 -9.95 2.51 0.40
CA GLU A 30 -8.67 2.22 1.02
C GLU A 30 -8.51 0.71 0.92
N THR A 31 -7.61 0.29 0.04
CA THR A 31 -7.15 -1.10 -0.05
C THR A 31 -6.53 -1.46 1.29
N GLU A 32 -7.36 -1.88 2.24
CA GLU A 32 -6.94 -2.84 3.25
C GLU A 32 -6.46 -4.04 2.47
N ILE A 33 -5.14 -4.16 2.30
CA ILE A 33 -4.59 -5.50 2.12
C ILE A 33 -5.04 -6.24 3.36
N GLU A 34 -5.98 -7.15 3.16
CA GLU A 34 -6.37 -8.07 4.18
C GLU A 34 -5.09 -8.79 4.62
N SER A 35 -4.77 -8.66 5.91
CA SER A 35 -3.65 -9.30 6.60
C SER A 35 -3.55 -10.83 6.32
N TYR A 36 -4.58 -11.42 5.70
CA TYR A 36 -4.69 -12.82 5.29
C TYR A 36 -3.85 -13.21 4.07
N ASP A 37 -3.53 -12.29 3.16
CA ASP A 37 -2.79 -12.62 1.93
C ASP A 37 -1.30 -12.89 2.19
N TRP A 38 -0.72 -12.23 3.18
CA TRP A 38 0.68 -12.40 3.55
C TRP A 38 1.00 -13.82 4.08
N PRO A 39 0.20 -14.42 4.99
CA PRO A 39 0.31 -15.83 5.37
C PRO A 39 0.36 -16.81 4.20
N LEU A 40 -0.42 -16.58 3.13
CA LEU A 40 -0.45 -17.44 1.95
C LEU A 40 0.88 -17.37 1.17
N LEU A 41 1.39 -16.17 0.90
CA LEU A 41 2.70 -16.01 0.27
C LEU A 41 3.81 -16.60 1.15
N PHE A 42 3.77 -16.36 2.46
CA PHE A 42 4.76 -16.92 3.37
C PHE A 42 4.76 -18.45 3.37
N HIS A 43 3.57 -19.07 3.28
CA HIS A 43 3.46 -20.53 3.18
C HIS A 43 4.15 -21.07 1.92
N SER A 44 3.96 -20.43 0.77
CA SER A 44 4.54 -20.89 -0.50
C SER A 44 6.06 -20.76 -0.54
N ILE A 45 6.62 -19.70 0.06
CA ILE A 45 8.07 -19.44 0.03
C ILE A 45 8.82 -20.07 1.18
N ARG A 46 8.13 -20.48 2.26
CA ARG A 46 8.74 -21.01 3.50
C ARG A 46 9.86 -22.03 3.24
N PRO A 47 9.70 -23.04 2.35
CA PRO A 47 10.76 -24.03 2.12
C PRO A 47 12.06 -23.43 1.58
N GLY A 48 11.97 -22.27 0.90
CA GLY A 48 13.10 -21.56 0.32
C GLY A 48 13.77 -20.54 1.25
N ILE A 49 13.21 -20.24 2.43
CA ILE A 49 13.74 -19.23 3.35
C ILE A 49 14.98 -19.75 4.06
N ARG A 50 16.11 -19.04 3.93
CA ARG A 50 17.39 -19.42 4.52
C ARG A 50 17.87 -18.44 5.59
N LYS A 51 17.49 -17.17 5.47
CA LYS A 51 17.99 -16.06 6.31
C LYS A 51 16.89 -15.07 6.64
N LYS A 52 17.08 -14.31 7.73
CA LYS A 52 16.11 -13.30 8.19
C LYS A 52 15.85 -12.22 7.14
N SER A 53 16.85 -11.86 6.34
CA SER A 53 16.69 -10.90 5.25
C SER A 53 15.75 -11.40 4.15
N ASP A 54 15.67 -12.72 3.91
CA ASP A 54 14.73 -13.28 2.93
C ASP A 54 13.30 -12.88 3.27
N LEU A 55 12.94 -12.96 4.54
CA LEU A 55 11.60 -12.59 4.99
C LEU A 55 11.27 -11.12 4.73
N LEU A 56 12.23 -10.22 4.91
CA LEU A 56 12.03 -8.80 4.65
C LEU A 56 11.93 -8.49 3.15
N ILE A 57 12.69 -9.21 2.31
CA ILE A 57 12.59 -9.09 0.86
C ILE A 57 11.26 -9.65 0.36
N ALA A 58 10.81 -10.78 0.90
CA ALA A 58 9.50 -11.33 0.58
C ALA A 58 8.35 -10.42 1.00
N LEU A 59 8.45 -9.78 2.18
CA LEU A 59 7.48 -8.78 2.63
C LEU A 59 7.47 -7.55 1.72
N THR A 60 8.64 -7.13 1.24
CA THR A 60 8.73 -6.02 0.28
C THR A 60 8.13 -6.41 -1.07
N HIS A 61 8.39 -7.64 -1.54
CA HIS A 61 7.80 -8.20 -2.74
C HIS A 61 6.27 -8.23 -2.66
N PHE A 62 5.73 -8.76 -1.55
CA PHE A 62 4.31 -8.77 -1.25
C PHE A 62 3.69 -7.38 -1.37
N LEU A 63 4.33 -6.39 -0.73
CA LEU A 63 3.87 -5.01 -0.74
C LEU A 63 3.79 -4.46 -2.17
N VAL A 64 4.84 -4.64 -2.98
CA VAL A 64 4.87 -4.09 -4.35
C VAL A 64 3.93 -4.82 -5.30
N THR A 65 3.74 -6.13 -5.14
CA THR A 65 2.84 -6.91 -6.00
C THR A 65 1.38 -6.70 -5.64
N LYS A 66 1.04 -6.71 -4.34
CA LYS A 66 -0.35 -6.62 -3.90
C LYS A 66 -0.90 -5.19 -3.86
N GLU A 67 -0.16 -4.22 -3.35
CA GLU A 67 -0.69 -2.83 -3.21
C GLU A 67 -0.48 -1.98 -4.43
N TYR A 68 0.68 -2.15 -5.06
CA TYR A 68 1.11 -1.33 -6.19
C TYR A 68 0.92 -2.04 -7.53
N ARG A 69 0.37 -3.28 -7.51
CA ARG A 69 0.07 -4.10 -8.70
C ARG A 69 1.26 -4.25 -9.63
N LEU A 70 2.47 -4.22 -9.08
CA LEU A 70 3.69 -4.42 -9.84
C LEU A 70 3.85 -5.90 -10.13
N ARG A 71 3.97 -6.28 -11.39
CA ARG A 71 4.15 -7.68 -11.79
C ARG A 71 5.63 -8.03 -11.75
N CYS A 72 6.00 -9.10 -11.06
CA CYS A 72 7.38 -9.54 -11.04
C CYS A 72 7.75 -10.17 -12.40
N THR A 73 8.93 -9.83 -12.89
CA THR A 73 9.47 -10.29 -14.18
C THR A 73 10.80 -10.98 -13.96
N THR A 74 11.05 -12.04 -14.73
CA THR A 74 12.35 -12.70 -14.80
C THR A 74 13.14 -12.12 -15.98
N LYS A 75 14.47 -12.27 -15.96
CA LYS A 75 15.31 -11.84 -17.09
C LYS A 75 14.90 -12.50 -18.41
N ASP A 76 14.30 -13.69 -18.34
CA ASP A 76 13.87 -14.44 -19.52
C ASP A 76 12.60 -13.85 -20.13
N THR A 77 11.66 -13.34 -19.31
CA THR A 77 10.45 -12.68 -19.81
C THR A 77 10.72 -11.29 -20.38
N LEU A 78 11.78 -10.60 -19.94
CA LEU A 78 12.21 -9.32 -20.51
C LEU A 78 12.79 -9.43 -21.93
N LYS A 79 13.38 -10.59 -22.28
CA LYS A 79 14.02 -10.80 -23.59
C LYS A 79 13.04 -11.24 -24.68
N SER A 80 11.93 -11.87 -24.32
CA SER A 80 11.01 -12.42 -25.32
C SER A 80 10.23 -11.34 -26.09
N GLY A 81 10.23 -10.07 -25.63
CA GLY A 81 9.45 -9.01 -26.28
C GLY A 81 7.94 -9.31 -26.33
N GLU A 82 7.50 -10.37 -25.64
CA GLU A 82 6.11 -10.78 -25.55
C GLU A 82 5.36 -9.68 -24.84
N ARG A 83 4.61 -8.93 -25.64
CA ARG A 83 3.50 -8.11 -25.19
C ARG A 83 2.59 -9.06 -24.43
N GLN A 84 2.77 -9.14 -23.10
CA GLN A 84 1.98 -10.03 -22.25
C GLN A 84 0.52 -9.70 -22.53
N VAL A 85 -0.12 -10.61 -23.26
CA VAL A 85 -1.53 -10.58 -23.59
C VAL A 85 -2.28 -10.47 -22.26
N ALA A 86 -3.31 -9.63 -22.21
CA ALA A 86 -4.20 -9.53 -21.06
C ALA A 86 -4.67 -10.94 -20.66
N GLY A 87 -4.11 -11.49 -19.58
CA GLY A 87 -4.31 -12.88 -19.15
C GLY A 87 -3.04 -13.71 -18.93
N GLY A 88 -1.86 -13.24 -19.33
CA GLY A 88 -0.57 -13.89 -19.03
C GLY A 88 -0.21 -13.77 -17.55
N SER A 89 -0.02 -14.92 -16.89
CA SER A 89 0.19 -15.09 -15.45
C SER A 89 1.11 -14.02 -14.84
N SER A 90 0.49 -13.04 -14.19
CA SER A 90 1.17 -12.13 -13.27
C SER A 90 1.70 -12.98 -12.13
N SER A 91 3.02 -13.22 -12.09
CA SER A 91 3.59 -13.94 -10.96
C SER A 91 3.59 -13.02 -9.74
N GLU A 92 2.55 -13.14 -8.92
CA GLU A 92 2.54 -12.67 -7.53
C GLU A 92 3.54 -13.47 -6.66
N LEU A 93 4.11 -14.54 -7.23
CA LEU A 93 5.11 -15.37 -6.61
C LEU A 93 6.50 -14.80 -6.87
N LEU A 94 7.39 -15.03 -5.90
CA LEU A 94 8.81 -14.74 -6.06
C LEU A 94 9.41 -15.64 -7.16
N PRO A 95 10.32 -15.11 -8.00
CA PRO A 95 11.02 -15.91 -9.01
C PRO A 95 11.82 -17.05 -8.41
N ASP A 96 12.09 -18.09 -9.21
CA ASP A 96 13.00 -19.14 -8.81
C ASP A 96 14.38 -18.57 -8.46
N HIS A 97 14.98 -19.12 -7.39
CA HIS A 97 16.32 -18.75 -6.93
C HIS A 97 16.51 -17.26 -6.58
N TRP A 98 15.43 -16.52 -6.30
CA TRP A 98 15.46 -15.10 -5.95
C TRP A 98 16.39 -14.74 -4.77
N ASN A 99 16.65 -15.69 -3.86
CA ASN A 99 17.52 -15.56 -2.69
C ASN A 99 18.81 -16.40 -2.78
N ARG A 100 19.23 -16.80 -3.99
CA ARG A 100 20.43 -17.64 -4.18
C ARG A 100 21.71 -16.98 -3.69
N ASP A 101 21.87 -15.67 -3.91
CA ASP A 101 23.02 -14.92 -3.41
C ASP A 101 22.85 -14.64 -1.90
N ALA A 102 23.91 -14.93 -1.13
CA ALA A 102 23.90 -14.79 0.32
C ALA A 102 23.78 -13.33 0.79
N HIS A 103 24.22 -12.36 0.00
CA HIS A 103 24.31 -10.95 0.40
C HIS A 103 23.58 -10.00 -0.54
N ARG A 104 23.08 -10.45 -1.69
CA ARG A 104 22.46 -9.59 -2.69
C ARG A 104 21.13 -10.15 -3.17
N TYR A 105 20.22 -9.24 -3.51
CA TYR A 105 18.93 -9.56 -4.12
C TYR A 105 18.70 -8.62 -5.29
N SER A 106 18.10 -9.14 -6.36
CA SER A 106 17.73 -8.39 -7.54
C SER A 106 16.40 -8.90 -8.07
N LEU A 107 15.37 -8.08 -8.01
CA LEU A 107 14.03 -8.40 -8.50
C LEU A 107 13.60 -7.31 -9.48
N HIS A 108 13.00 -7.73 -10.59
CA HIS A 108 12.52 -6.83 -11.63
C HIS A 108 11.00 -6.82 -11.62
N TYR A 109 10.41 -5.66 -11.81
CA TYR A 109 8.97 -5.50 -11.88
C TYR A 109 8.56 -4.60 -13.04
N VAL A 110 7.31 -4.74 -13.45
CA VAL A 110 6.66 -3.88 -14.44
C VAL A 110 5.26 -3.53 -13.95
N ASP A 111 4.85 -2.27 -14.12
CA ASP A 111 3.45 -1.88 -13.89
C ASP A 111 2.57 -2.16 -15.12
N GLU A 112 1.27 -1.87 -15.01
CA GLU A 112 0.31 -2.02 -16.10
C GLU A 112 0.60 -1.07 -17.29
N LEU A 113 1.27 0.06 -17.03
CA LEU A 113 1.63 1.07 -18.02
C LEU A 113 2.97 0.76 -18.71
N GLY A 114 3.67 -0.28 -18.27
CA GLY A 114 4.98 -0.68 -18.82
C GLY A 114 6.18 0.00 -18.15
N SER A 115 6.00 0.76 -17.06
CA SER A 115 7.13 1.30 -16.31
C SER A 115 7.89 0.18 -15.62
N GLN A 116 9.20 0.21 -15.75
CA GLN A 116 10.09 -0.80 -15.19
C GLN A 116 10.59 -0.37 -13.83
N TYR A 117 10.63 -1.33 -12.91
CA TYR A 117 11.17 -1.15 -11.58
C TYR A 117 12.21 -2.21 -11.27
N VAL A 118 13.26 -1.81 -10.56
CA VAL A 118 14.30 -2.72 -10.09
C VAL A 118 14.43 -2.57 -8.59
N LEU A 119 14.16 -3.66 -7.87
CA LEU A 119 14.47 -3.79 -6.45
C LEU A 119 15.85 -4.42 -6.34
N LEU A 120 16.78 -3.68 -5.75
CA LEU A 120 18.09 -4.19 -5.37
C LEU A 120 18.19 -4.18 -3.86
N ALA A 121 18.72 -5.24 -3.27
CA ALA A 121 19.06 -5.21 -1.86
C ALA A 121 20.43 -5.80 -1.59
N LYS A 122 21.11 -5.25 -0.59
CA LYS A 122 22.40 -5.71 -0.11
C LYS A 122 22.37 -5.88 1.40
N LEU A 123 22.67 -7.09 1.87
CA LEU A 123 22.92 -7.37 3.27
C LEU A 123 24.40 -7.16 3.56
N SER A 124 24.71 -6.19 4.42
CA SER A 124 26.08 -5.88 4.85
C SER A 124 26.15 -5.88 6.37
N ARG A 125 26.95 -6.79 6.94
CA ARG A 125 27.05 -7.01 8.39
C ARG A 125 25.69 -7.34 9.01
N ARG A 126 24.97 -6.32 9.50
CA ARG A 126 23.65 -6.42 10.15
C ARG A 126 22.59 -5.55 9.49
N ASP A 127 22.98 -4.77 8.47
CA ASP A 127 22.09 -3.84 7.81
C ASP A 127 21.72 -4.38 6.43
N LEU A 128 20.42 -4.51 6.20
CA LEU A 128 19.82 -4.77 4.90
C LEU A 128 19.44 -3.43 4.28
N VAL A 129 20.17 -3.03 3.24
CA VAL A 129 19.86 -1.86 2.44
C VAL A 129 19.04 -2.30 1.25
N ILE A 130 17.81 -1.80 1.13
CA ILE A 130 16.90 -2.08 0.02
C ILE A 130 16.72 -0.79 -0.76
N SER A 131 16.87 -0.85 -2.08
CA SER A 131 16.57 0.26 -2.98
C SER A 131 15.56 -0.17 -4.03
N LEU A 132 14.59 0.70 -4.32
CA LEU A 132 13.64 0.52 -5.40
C LEU A 132 13.83 1.66 -6.41
N GLN A 133 14.08 1.28 -7.65
CA GLN A 133 14.37 2.21 -8.75
C GLN A 133 13.27 2.11 -9.79
N ASN A 134 12.68 3.24 -10.17
CA ASN A 134 11.77 3.34 -11.32
C ASN A 134 12.57 3.87 -12.51
N SER A 135 12.78 3.03 -13.53
CA SER A 135 13.59 3.37 -14.70
C SER A 135 12.92 4.44 -15.57
N THR A 136 11.59 4.48 -15.61
CA THR A 136 10.83 5.45 -16.41
C THR A 136 10.86 6.85 -15.80
N SER A 137 10.56 6.96 -14.49
CA SER A 137 10.55 8.25 -13.78
C SER A 137 11.90 8.67 -13.22
N LYS A 138 12.92 7.80 -13.30
CA LYS A 138 14.26 7.95 -12.71
C LYS A 138 14.23 8.16 -11.18
N ARG A 139 13.12 7.81 -10.52
CA ARG A 139 12.96 7.91 -9.07
C ARG A 139 13.66 6.74 -8.41
N VAL A 140 14.36 7.01 -7.31
CA VAL A 140 15.01 6.00 -6.47
C VAL A 140 14.67 6.29 -5.02
N SER A 141 14.32 5.24 -4.30
CA SER A 141 14.12 5.26 -2.85
C SER A 141 14.99 4.19 -2.20
N ILE A 142 15.31 4.40 -0.92
CA ILE A 142 16.16 3.50 -0.15
C ILE A 142 15.57 3.35 1.25
N ALA A 143 15.47 2.11 1.72
CA ALA A 143 15.16 1.78 3.10
C ALA A 143 16.28 0.93 3.71
N CYS A 144 16.65 1.26 4.94
CA CYS A 144 17.63 0.52 5.73
C CYS A 144 16.93 -0.21 6.89
N LEU A 145 17.05 -1.53 6.90
CA LEU A 145 16.45 -2.40 7.91
C LEU A 145 17.54 -3.23 8.59
N GLN A 146 17.28 -3.68 9.82
CA GLN A 146 18.15 -4.60 10.54
C GLN A 146 17.41 -5.92 10.75
N PRO A 147 17.64 -6.94 9.91
CA PRO A 147 16.91 -8.20 9.96
C PRO A 147 16.91 -8.84 11.34
N GLU A 148 18.01 -8.75 12.07
CA GLU A 148 18.20 -9.33 13.40
C GLU A 148 17.23 -8.73 14.43
N ASN A 149 16.86 -7.46 14.28
CA ASN A 149 15.98 -6.72 15.19
C ASN A 149 14.50 -6.83 14.80
N LEU A 150 14.20 -7.17 13.55
CA LEU A 150 12.84 -7.16 12.99
C LEU A 150 12.25 -8.57 12.85
N VAL A 151 13.11 -9.57 12.63
CA VAL A 151 12.72 -10.96 12.41
C VAL A 151 13.24 -11.81 13.56
N VAL A 152 12.32 -12.48 14.26
CA VAL A 152 12.64 -13.31 15.42
C VAL A 152 13.18 -14.67 14.97
N SER A 153 12.56 -15.28 13.96
CA SER A 153 12.92 -16.61 13.48
C SER A 153 12.52 -16.80 12.02
N THR A 154 13.19 -17.74 11.34
CA THR A 154 12.89 -18.18 9.97
C THR A 154 12.21 -19.56 9.93
N SER A 155 12.16 -20.28 11.04
CA SER A 155 11.73 -21.68 11.10
C SER A 155 10.39 -21.90 11.78
N LYS A 156 9.77 -20.86 12.36
CA LYS A 156 8.50 -21.01 13.07
C LYS A 156 7.32 -21.24 12.13
N SER A 157 6.33 -21.98 12.62
CA SER A 157 5.13 -22.42 11.88
C SER A 157 4.12 -21.32 11.57
N SER A 158 4.15 -20.17 12.24
CA SER A 158 3.31 -19.02 11.90
C SER A 158 4.12 -17.76 11.60
N VAL A 159 3.58 -16.95 10.70
CA VAL A 159 4.11 -15.64 10.28
C VAL A 159 4.33 -14.72 11.47
N GLU A 160 3.31 -14.56 12.31
CA GLU A 160 3.31 -13.61 13.43
C GLU A 160 4.45 -13.91 14.41
N LYS A 161 4.81 -15.18 14.55
CA LYS A 161 5.94 -15.60 15.40
C LYS A 161 7.30 -15.36 14.75
N CYS A 162 7.35 -15.26 13.41
CA CYS A 162 8.56 -14.93 12.66
C CYS A 162 8.78 -13.41 12.64
N ILE A 163 7.71 -12.63 12.42
CA ILE A 163 7.72 -11.17 12.31
C ILE A 163 6.58 -10.58 13.17
N PRO A 164 6.80 -10.36 14.49
CA PRO A 164 5.73 -9.92 15.40
C PRO A 164 5.13 -8.55 15.10
N ARG A 165 5.85 -7.69 14.35
CA ARG A 165 5.43 -6.32 14.02
C ARG A 165 5.33 -6.12 12.50
N VAL A 166 4.80 -7.11 11.79
CA VAL A 166 4.73 -7.11 10.32
C VAL A 166 4.05 -5.86 9.77
N GLU A 167 2.91 -5.45 10.32
CA GLU A 167 2.17 -4.25 9.87
C GLU A 167 2.97 -2.96 10.00
N LYS A 168 3.73 -2.83 11.09
CA LYS A 168 4.60 -1.67 11.31
C LYS A 168 5.77 -1.66 10.32
N ILE A 169 6.32 -2.84 10.01
CA ILE A 169 7.40 -2.98 9.03
C ILE A 169 6.87 -2.70 7.62
N MET A 170 5.70 -3.21 7.25
CA MET A 170 5.03 -2.91 5.98
C MET A 170 4.75 -1.43 5.83
N SER A 171 4.19 -0.79 6.85
CA SER A 171 3.93 0.66 6.85
C SER A 171 5.22 1.46 6.67
N ARG A 172 6.31 1.04 7.32
CA ARG A 172 7.63 1.66 7.15
C ARG A 172 8.17 1.47 5.73
N LEU A 173 8.12 0.26 5.18
CA LEU A 173 8.54 -0.03 3.81
C LEU A 173 7.71 0.75 2.79
N ARG A 174 6.40 0.84 2.98
CA ARG A 174 5.50 1.64 2.14
C ARG A 174 5.98 3.08 2.06
N PHE A 175 6.20 3.68 3.22
CA PHE A 175 6.52 5.08 3.35
C PHE A 175 7.96 5.44 2.93
N ASP A 176 8.94 4.66 3.40
CA ASP A 176 10.37 4.97 3.19
C ASP A 176 10.87 4.43 1.82
N LEU A 177 10.23 3.40 1.25
CA LEU A 177 10.67 2.73 0.01
C LEU A 177 9.66 2.85 -1.13
N VAL A 178 8.44 2.35 -0.99
CA VAL A 178 7.59 2.13 -2.18
C VAL A 178 6.91 3.40 -2.68
N ASP A 179 6.29 4.18 -1.79
CA ASP A 179 5.62 5.44 -2.16
C ASP A 179 6.55 6.45 -2.84
N PRO A 180 7.78 6.69 -2.37
CA PRO A 180 8.68 7.62 -3.05
C PRO A 180 9.12 7.15 -4.44
N ALA A 181 9.31 5.85 -4.65
CA ALA A 181 9.73 5.31 -5.95
C ALA A 181 8.58 5.22 -6.97
N VAL A 182 7.40 4.81 -6.52
CA VAL A 182 6.24 4.59 -7.39
C VAL A 182 5.43 5.88 -7.56
N ARG A 183 5.00 6.48 -6.45
CA ARG A 183 4.11 7.66 -6.46
C ARG A 183 4.88 8.99 -6.45
N GLY A 184 6.15 8.99 -6.04
CA GLY A 184 6.94 10.21 -5.89
C GLY A 184 6.59 11.01 -4.65
N ILE A 185 5.85 10.40 -3.72
CA ILE A 185 5.47 11.04 -2.46
C ILE A 185 6.69 10.99 -1.55
N ARG A 186 7.18 12.16 -1.12
CA ARG A 186 8.30 12.19 -0.17
C ARG A 186 7.79 12.24 1.26
N LYS A 187 8.66 11.81 2.18
CA LYS A 187 8.44 11.88 3.64
C LYS A 187 7.93 13.25 4.13
N LYS A 188 8.46 14.33 3.55
CA LYS A 188 8.05 15.72 3.87
C LYS A 188 6.62 16.02 3.42
N ASP A 189 6.19 15.48 2.29
CA ASP A 189 4.87 15.75 1.70
C ASP A 189 3.75 15.11 2.56
N LEU A 190 4.04 13.98 3.20
CA LEU A 190 3.13 13.29 4.13
C LEU A 190 3.03 13.99 5.51
N LEU A 191 4.14 14.50 6.04
CA LEU A 191 4.14 15.29 7.29
C LEU A 191 3.31 16.57 7.13
N MET A 192 3.40 17.24 5.98
CA MET A 192 2.57 18.41 5.68
C MET A 192 1.08 18.06 5.54
N ARG A 193 0.75 16.89 5.00
CA ARG A 193 -0.64 16.42 4.85
C ARG A 193 -1.29 16.05 6.20
N GLN A 194 -0.52 15.53 7.15
CA GLN A 194 -0.97 15.30 8.52
C GLN A 194 -1.18 16.62 9.29
N SER A 195 -0.30 17.61 9.09
CA SER A 195 -0.48 18.95 9.68
C SER A 195 -1.72 19.67 9.14
N ALA A 196 -2.00 19.57 7.84
CA ALA A 196 -3.19 20.19 7.23
C ALA A 196 -4.51 19.52 7.65
N ALA A 197 -4.50 18.23 7.97
CA ALA A 197 -5.68 17.52 8.47
C ALA A 197 -6.03 17.87 9.93
N SER A 198 -5.07 18.39 10.70
CA SER A 198 -5.29 18.80 12.10
C SER A 198 -5.80 20.25 12.26
N SER A 199 -5.89 21.03 11.18
CA SER A 199 -6.20 22.48 11.23
C SER A 199 -7.59 22.82 10.69
N LYS A 200 -8.60 21.98 10.94
CA LYS A 200 -10.01 22.34 10.75
C LYS A 200 -10.71 22.35 12.11
N VAL A 201 -10.43 23.38 12.92
CA VAL A 201 -11.30 23.77 14.02
C VAL A 201 -11.87 25.14 13.68
N THR A 202 -13.16 25.12 13.43
CA THR A 202 -14.07 26.23 13.10
C THR A 202 -14.09 27.25 14.23
N PHE A 203 -13.95 28.54 13.91
CA PHE A 203 -14.38 29.62 14.79
C PHE A 203 -15.76 30.08 14.34
N ASP A 204 -16.82 29.50 14.93
CA ASP A 204 -18.14 30.10 14.91
C ASP A 204 -18.24 31.06 16.10
N LEU A 205 -18.09 32.36 15.85
CA LEU A 205 -18.34 33.39 16.86
C LEU A 205 -19.84 33.68 16.90
N VAL A 206 -20.50 33.06 17.87
CA VAL A 206 -21.89 33.29 18.26
C VAL A 206 -22.11 34.77 18.60
N ARG A 207 -23.13 35.36 17.96
CA ARG A 207 -23.70 36.67 18.25
C ARG A 207 -24.82 36.47 19.28
N SER A 208 -24.69 37.04 20.48
CA SER A 208 -25.73 37.12 21.51
C SER A 208 -25.50 38.40 22.33
N THR A 209 -26.16 39.52 22.00
CA THR A 209 -27.42 40.06 22.58
C THR A 209 -27.32 40.45 24.07
N HIS A 210 -27.31 41.75 24.42
CA HIS A 210 -28.49 42.54 24.82
C HIS A 210 -28.09 43.90 25.45
N ASP A 211 -28.72 44.96 24.94
CA ASP A 211 -29.12 46.29 25.44
C ASP A 211 -28.73 46.80 26.85
N LEU A 212 -28.43 48.10 26.95
CA LEU A 212 -29.40 49.14 27.38
C LEU A 212 -28.80 50.56 27.36
N ASP A 213 -29.45 51.41 26.57
CA ASP A 213 -29.82 52.82 26.75
C ASP A 213 -28.91 53.83 27.48
N THR A 214 -28.61 54.93 26.79
CA THR A 214 -28.84 56.29 27.33
C THR A 214 -29.11 57.23 26.16
N GLU A 215 -30.37 57.65 26.01
CA GLU A 215 -30.80 58.74 25.12
C GLU A 215 -30.39 60.11 25.70
N GLU A 216 -30.04 61.01 24.77
CA GLU A 216 -29.61 62.39 25.00
C GLU A 216 -30.81 63.36 24.93
N SER A 217 -30.71 64.40 25.74
CA SER A 217 -31.62 65.51 26.07
C SER A 217 -32.43 66.16 24.94
N THR A 218 -33.65 66.61 25.28
CA THR A 218 -34.04 68.04 25.18
C THR A 218 -35.18 68.40 26.12
#